data_AF-A0A9D4RBF7-F1
#
_entry.id   AF-A0A9D4RBF7-F1
#
_cell.length_a   1.000
_cell.length_b   1.000
_cell.length_c   1.000
_cell.angle_alpha   90.00
_cell.angle_beta   90.00
_cell.angle_gamma   90.00
#
_symmetry.space_group_name_H-M   'P 1'
#
loop_
_entity.id
_entity.type
_entity.pdbx_description
1 polymer ?
#
loop_
_entity_poly.entity_id
_entity_poly.type
_entity_poly.pdbx_seq_one_letter_code
_entity_poly.pdbx_strand_id
1 'polypeptide(L)' 'MWRKCQEIGLSTAYESRDGVLLRKCFALPLLPPADIRPAFGKIKEKGQSEQLAPFFTYVENTWLTNNVWAVENWSVYGR' A
#
# COMPACT_ATOMS: atom_id res chain seq x y z
N MET A 1 6.57 -1.28 5.07
CA MET A 1 5.09 -1.38 5.10
C MET A 1 4.56 -2.19 6.30
N TRP A 2 5.02 -3.42 6.57
CA TRP A 2 4.44 -4.27 7.64
C TRP A 2 4.53 -3.67 9.05
N ARG A 3 5.68 -3.09 9.43
CA ARG A 3 5.83 -2.39 10.72
C ARG A 3 4.79 -1.27 10.91
N LYS A 4 4.52 -0.49 9.86
CA LYS A 4 3.55 0.61 9.91
C LYS A 4 2.10 0.12 9.98
N CYS A 5 1.80 -1.02 9.34
CA CYS A 5 0.52 -1.70 9.49
C CYS A 5 0.28 -2.16 10.94
N GLN A 6 1.30 -2.69 11.61
CA GLN A 6 1.22 -3.10 13.02
C GLN A 6 1.08 -1.89 13.96
N GLU A 7 1.83 -0.81 13.72
CA GLU A 7 1.73 0.44 14.51
C GLU A 7 0.34 1.08 14.47
N ILE A 8 -0.38 0.97 13.35
CA ILE A 8 -1.72 1.56 13.18
C ILE A 8 -2.81 0.63 13.77
N GLY A 9 -2.45 -0.55 14.29
CA GLY A 9 -3.41 -1.52 14.84
C GLY A 9 -4.21 -2.27 13.76
N LEU A 10 -3.82 -2.12 12.49
CA LEU A 10 -4.46 -2.77 11.33
C LEU A 10 -4.17 -4.28 11.26
N SER A 11 -3.28 -4.80 12.11
CA SER A 11 -3.05 -6.24 12.29
C SER A 11 -4.31 -6.99 12.72
N THR A 12 -5.21 -6.36 13.48
CA THR A 12 -6.50 -6.97 13.89
C THR A 12 -7.54 -6.87 12.78
N ALA A 13 -7.49 -5.80 11.97
CA ALA A 13 -8.32 -5.64 10.77
C ALA A 13 -7.91 -6.59 9.62
N TYR A 14 -6.79 -7.29 9.76
CA TYR A 14 -6.29 -8.26 8.79
C TYR A 14 -7.18 -9.50 8.62
N GLU A 15 -8.01 -9.81 9.62
CA GLU A 15 -9.05 -10.86 9.52
C GLU A 15 -10.36 -10.36 8.90
N SER A 16 -10.53 -9.04 8.77
CA SER A 16 -11.70 -8.42 8.16
C SER A 16 -11.46 -8.12 6.67
N ARG A 17 -12.47 -7.52 6.02
CA ARG A 17 -12.47 -7.10 4.60
C ARG A 17 -11.25 -6.23 4.25
N ASP A 18 -10.71 -5.51 5.23
CA ASP A 18 -9.54 -4.64 5.16
C ASP A 18 -8.21 -5.42 4.99
N GLY A 19 -8.14 -6.67 5.47
CA GLY A 19 -6.96 -7.53 5.29
C GLY A 19 -6.66 -7.85 3.83
N VAL A 20 -7.71 -7.95 2.99
CA VAL A 20 -7.55 -8.14 1.55
C VAL A 20 -6.93 -6.91 0.89
N LEU A 21 -7.27 -5.71 1.36
CA LEU A 21 -6.72 -4.45 0.85
C LEU A 21 -5.25 -4.29 1.27
N LEU A 22 -4.93 -4.64 2.52
CA LEU A 22 -3.55 -4.66 3.02
C LEU A 22 -2.68 -5.61 2.20
N ARG A 23 -3.13 -6.85 1.95
CA ARG A 23 -2.40 -7.80 1.09
C ARG A 23 -2.17 -7.26 -0.32
N LYS A 24 -3.17 -6.55 -0.88
CA LYS A 24 -3.01 -5.89 -2.19
C LYS A 24 -1.98 -4.76 -2.15
N CYS A 25 -1.89 -4.00 -1.06
CA CYS A 25 -0.81 -3.03 -0.86
C CYS A 25 0.57 -3.70 -0.80
N PHE A 26 0.69 -4.84 -0.11
CA PHE A 26 1.93 -5.62 -0.09
C PHE A 26 2.28 -6.22 -1.45
N ALA A 27 1.30 -6.43 -2.33
CA ALA A 27 1.50 -6.91 -3.69
C ALA A 27 1.80 -5.80 -4.71
N LEU A 28 1.69 -4.51 -4.36
CA LEU A 28 2.10 -3.41 -5.22
C LEU A 28 3.53 -3.55 -5.78
N PRO A 29 4.56 -3.90 -4.99
CA PRO A 29 5.91 -4.11 -5.53
C PRO A 29 6.01 -5.23 -6.58
N LEU A 30 5.00 -6.10 -6.69
CA LEU A 30 4.96 -7.15 -7.72
C LEU A 30 4.32 -6.68 -9.03
N LEU A 31 3.77 -5.47 -9.07
CA LEU A 31 3.15 -4.89 -10.26
C LEU A 31 4.16 -4.06 -11.07
N PRO A 32 3.93 -3.88 -12.38
CA PRO A 32 4.70 -2.95 -13.19
C PRO A 32 4.67 -1.54 -12.59
N PRO A 33 5.77 -0.77 -12.66
CA PRO A 33 5.83 0.62 -12.19
C PRO A 33 4.68 1.50 -12.70
N ALA A 34 4.26 1.27 -13.95
CA ALA A 34 3.13 1.96 -14.58
C ALA A 34 1.77 1.63 -13.93
N ASP A 35 1.61 0.41 -13.42
CA ASP A 35 0.35 -0.08 -12.83
C ASP A 35 0.29 0.09 -11.30
N ILE A 36 1.40 0.39 -10.65
CA ILE A 36 1.48 0.58 -9.19
C ILE A 36 0.58 1.74 -8.73
N ARG A 37 0.68 2.90 -9.37
CA ARG A 37 -0.14 4.08 -9.04
C ARG A 37 -1.64 3.82 -9.23
N PRO A 38 -2.12 3.33 -10.39
CA PRO A 38 -3.54 3.06 -10.57
C PRO A 38 -4.05 1.90 -9.70
N ALA A 39 -3.23 0.88 -9.40
CA ALA A 39 -3.59 -0.18 -8.47
C ALA A 39 -3.76 0.35 -7.04
N PHE A 40 -2.84 1.22 -6.58
CA PHE A 40 -2.97 1.87 -5.27
C PHE A 40 -4.23 2.74 -5.18
N GLY A 41 -4.54 3.51 -6.23
CA GLY A 41 -5.78 4.29 -6.30
C GLY A 41 -7.04 3.42 -6.11
N LYS A 42 -7.11 2.26 -6.79
CA LYS A 42 -8.22 1.30 -6.65
C LYS A 42 -8.31 0.70 -5.23
N ILE A 43 -7.17 0.50 -4.56
CA ILE A 43 -7.15 -0.03 -3.19
C ILE A 43 -7.63 1.06 -2.21
N LYS A 44 -7.17 2.30 -2.38
CA LYS A 44 -7.57 3.47 -1.58
C LYS A 44 -9.06 3.76 -1.71
N GLU A 45 -9.61 3.71 -2.93
CA GLU A 45 -11.05 3.89 -3.18
C GLU A 45 -11.89 2.79 -2.51
N LYS A 46 -11.42 1.54 -2.51
CA LYS A 46 -12.09 0.43 -1.83
C LYS A 46 -11.93 0.45 -0.31
N GLY A 47 -10.91 1.13 0.20
CA GLY A 47 -10.53 1.19 1.60
C GLY A 47 -10.79 2.55 2.23
N GLN A 48 -11.96 3.15 2.02
CA GLN A 48 -12.36 4.40 2.70
C GLN A 48 -12.68 4.21 4.20
N SER A 49 -12.13 3.18 4.84
CA SER A 49 -12.21 3.00 6.28
C SER A 49 -11.32 4.03 6.98
N GLU A 50 -11.84 4.74 7.98
CA GLU A 50 -11.13 5.79 8.74
C GLU A 50 -9.83 5.26 9.38
N GLN A 51 -9.80 3.97 9.74
CA GLN A 51 -8.61 3.28 10.27
C GLN A 51 -7.51 3.03 9.23
N LEU A 52 -7.87 2.89 7.93
CA LEU A 52 -6.92 2.63 6.85
C LEU A 52 -6.36 3.93 6.24
N ALA A 53 -7.07 5.05 6.37
CA ALA A 53 -6.66 6.36 5.87
C ALA A 53 -5.22 6.76 6.26
N PRO A 54 -4.77 6.65 7.53
CA PRO A 54 -3.40 6.99 7.90
C PRO A 54 -2.35 6.07 7.26
N PHE A 55 -2.69 4.79 7.03
CA PHE A 55 -1.80 3.85 6.36
C PHE A 55 -1.65 4.19 4.88
N PHE A 56 -2.75 4.47 4.18
CA PHE A 56 -2.69 4.87 2.77
C PHE A 56 -1.93 6.17 2.57
N THR A 57 -2.17 7.18 3.42
CA THR A 57 -1.41 8.44 3.38
C THR A 57 0.09 8.22 3.57
N TYR A 58 0.48 7.32 4.48
CA TYR A 58 1.89 6.96 4.65
C TYR A 58 2.47 6.28 3.40
N VAL A 59 1.74 5.31 2.82
CA VAL A 59 2.19 4.60 1.62
C VAL A 59 2.35 5.56 0.44
N GLU A 60 1.37 6.43 0.22
CA GLU A 60 1.39 7.43 -0.83
C GLU A 60 2.56 8.39 -0.65
N ASN A 61 2.69 9.03 0.50
CA ASN A 61 3.75 10.01 0.74
C ASN A 61 5.14 9.39 0.76
N THR A 62 5.30 8.17 1.27
CA THR A 62 6.63 7.54 1.44
C THR A 62 7.09 6.75 0.21
N TRP A 63 6.17 6.10 -0.51
CA TRP A 63 6.50 5.15 -1.58
C TRP A 63 6.09 5.63 -2.98
N LEU A 64 5.09 6.52 -3.10
CA LEU A 64 4.62 7.03 -4.41
C LEU A 64 5.06 8.45 -4.72
N THR A 65 5.11 9.31 -3.69
CA THR A 65 5.44 10.73 -3.81
C THR A 65 6.89 11.02 -3.47
N ASN A 66 7.52 10.23 -2.60
CA ASN A 66 8.90 10.47 -2.19
C ASN A 66 9.89 10.08 -3.30
N ASN A 67 10.72 11.04 -3.72
CA ASN A 67 11.73 10.85 -4.75
C ASN A 67 12.95 10.03 -4.28
N VAL A 68 13.09 9.83 -2.96
CA VAL A 68 14.18 9.02 -2.37
C VAL A 68 14.01 7.53 -2.68
N TRP A 69 12.76 7.05 -2.79
CA TRP A 69 12.44 5.66 -3.11
C TRP A 69 11.56 5.62 -4.37
N ALA A 70 12.16 5.94 -5.52
CA ALA A 70 11.49 5.83 -6.81
C ALA A 70 10.87 4.44 -6.98
N VAL A 71 9.71 4.37 -7.65
CA VAL A 71 8.94 3.14 -7.86
C VAL A 71 9.79 2.02 -8.46
N GLU A 72 10.75 2.39 -9.31
CA GLU A 72 11.70 1.48 -9.95
C GLU A 72 12.69 0.83 -8.96
N ASN A 73 12.97 1.46 -7.82
CA ASN A 73 13.91 0.94 -6.81
C ASN A 73 13.30 -0.12 -5.90
N TRP A 74 11.97 -0.19 -5.79
CA TRP A 74 11.27 -1.13 -4.92
C TRP A 74 10.28 -2.04 -5.64
N SER A 75 9.93 -1.74 -6.89
CA SER A 75 9.24 -2.66 -7.78
C SER A 75 10.15 -3.84 -8.11
N VAL A 76 9.74 -5.05 -7.74
CA VAL A 76 10.43 -6.32 -8.05
C VAL A 76 9.97 -6.89 -9.41
N TYR A 77 9.00 -6.23 -10.06
CA TYR A 77 8.51 -6.63 -11.37
C TYR A 77 9.63 -6.56 -12.43
N GLY A 78 9.95 -7.72 -13.03
CA GLY A 78 10.99 -7.86 -14.04
C GLY A 78 12.40 -8.18 -13.51
N ARG A 79 12.52 -8.57 -12.24
CA ARG A 79 13.76 -9.07 -11.64
C ARG A 79 13.80 -10.59 -11.52
#